data_AF-A0A7J8XTI0-F1
#
_entry.id   AF-A0A7J8XTI0-F1
#
_cell.length_a   1.000
_cell.length_b   1.000
_cell.length_c   1.000
_cell.angle_alpha   90.00
_cell.angle_beta   90.00
_cell.angle_gamma   90.00
#
_symmetry.space_group_name_H-M   'P 1'
#
loop_
_entity.id
_entity.type
_entity.pdbx_description
1 polymer ?
#
loop_
_entity_poly.entity_id
_entity_poly.type
_entity_poly.pdbx_seq_one_letter_code
_entity_poly.pdbx_strand_id
1 'polypeptide(L)'
;MGITDPELHILDEFEDVEYQRTRVEVSLLESSDKLQAHAYVWSNASDPNLYGDWDFEEWKQVHKESFIKMTMGFMEEQELPGSKPRVATYESFYQQDAAEK
;
A
#
# COMPACT_ATOMS: atom_id res chain seq x y z
N MET A 1 11.36 5.84 -19.16
CA MET A 1 12.15 5.44 -17.98
C MET A 1 11.16 4.90 -16.97
N GLY A 2 11.45 3.75 -16.37
CA GLY A 2 10.62 3.14 -15.33
C GLY A 2 11.12 3.53 -13.94
N ILE A 3 10.58 2.87 -12.93
CA ILE A 3 11.00 2.96 -11.53
C ILE A 3 12.46 2.47 -11.42
N THR A 4 13.30 3.22 -10.72
CA THR A 4 14.70 2.86 -10.44
C THR A 4 14.81 1.90 -9.26
N ASP A 5 15.96 1.22 -9.11
CA ASP A 5 16.15 0.27 -7.99
C ASP A 5 15.97 0.92 -6.60
N PRO A 6 16.46 2.16 -6.33
CA PRO A 6 16.19 2.84 -5.06
C PRO A 6 14.72 3.17 -4.84
N GLU A 7 14.01 3.64 -5.87
CA GLU A 7 12.57 3.92 -5.77
C GLU A 7 11.77 2.64 -5.54
N LEU A 8 12.18 1.54 -6.16
CA LEU A 8 11.57 0.23 -5.97
C LEU A 8 11.82 -0.31 -4.55
N HIS A 9 12.97 -0.01 -3.94
CA HIS A 9 13.25 -0.38 -2.55
C HIS A 9 12.34 0.36 -1.56
N ILE A 10 12.03 1.63 -1.81
CA ILE A 10 11.06 2.39 -0.99
C ILE A 10 9.69 1.71 -1.01
N LEU A 11 9.27 1.20 -2.18
CA LEU A 11 8.02 0.44 -2.27
C LEU A 11 8.09 -0.90 -1.51
N ASP A 12 9.23 -1.60 -1.55
CA ASP A 12 9.43 -2.81 -0.74
C ASP A 12 9.30 -2.52 0.76
N GLU A 13 9.83 -1.40 1.24
CA GLU A 13 9.71 -0.99 2.64
C GLU A 13 8.31 -0.52 3.02
N PHE A 14 7.60 0.15 2.10
CA PHE A 14 6.24 0.61 2.32
C PHE A 14 5.26 -0.56 2.46
N GLU A 15 5.39 -1.54 1.58
CA GLU A 15 4.51 -2.71 1.51
C GLU A 15 4.81 -3.73 2.62
N ASP A 16 6.03 -3.69 3.16
CA ASP A 16 6.47 -4.45 4.34
C ASP A 16 6.35 -5.99 4.17
N VAL A 17 6.56 -6.75 5.25
CA VAL A 17 6.51 -8.23 5.27
C VAL A 17 5.14 -8.82 4.93
N GLU A 18 4.10 -8.00 4.92
CA GLU A 18 2.73 -8.44 4.65
C GLU A 18 2.50 -8.77 3.18
N TYR A 19 3.20 -8.08 2.27
CA TYR A 19 3.05 -8.26 0.84
C TYR A 19 4.31 -8.81 0.17
N GLN A 20 4.11 -9.73 -0.77
CA GLN A 20 5.17 -10.34 -1.55
C GLN A 20 5.24 -9.73 -2.96
N ARG A 21 6.40 -9.15 -3.30
CA ARG A 21 6.67 -8.69 -4.66
C ARG A 21 6.77 -9.87 -5.64
N THR A 22 5.87 -9.90 -6.62
CA THR A 22 5.69 -11.00 -7.57
C THR A 22 5.66 -10.47 -9.00
N ARG A 23 6.24 -11.22 -9.94
CA ARG A 23 6.12 -10.92 -11.38
C ARG A 23 4.79 -11.43 -11.91
N VAL A 24 4.02 -10.53 -12.52
CA VAL A 24 2.68 -10.81 -13.05
C VAL A 24 2.54 -10.31 -14.48
N GLU A 25 1.62 -10.92 -15.23
CA GLU A 25 1.17 -10.40 -16.52
C GLU A 25 -0.02 -9.47 -16.30
N VAL A 26 0.04 -8.27 -16.87
CA VAL A 26 -1.03 -7.26 -16.80
C VAL A 26 -1.50 -6.89 -18.21
N SER A 27 -2.76 -6.52 -18.35
CA SER A 27 -3.33 -5.99 -19.59
C SER A 27 -3.58 -4.49 -19.46
N LEU A 28 -3.07 -3.71 -20.40
CA LEU A 28 -3.39 -2.28 -20.48
C LEU A 28 -4.85 -2.10 -20.89
N LEU A 29 -5.61 -1.29 -20.15
CA LEU A 29 -7.02 -1.07 -20.48
C LEU A 29 -7.21 -0.43 -21.87
N GLU A 30 -6.33 0.51 -22.23
CA GLU A 30 -6.46 1.29 -23.47
C GLU A 30 -6.14 0.48 -24.74
N SER A 31 -5.13 -0.41 -24.69
CA SER A 31 -4.65 -1.14 -25.87
C SER A 31 -4.87 -2.65 -25.81
N SER A 32 -5.28 -3.19 -24.66
CA SER A 32 -5.30 -4.65 -24.38
C SER A 32 -3.94 -5.35 -24.52
N ASP A 33 -2.85 -4.60 -24.64
CA ASP A 33 -1.50 -5.16 -24.69
C ASP A 33 -1.14 -5.82 -23.36
N LYS A 34 -0.44 -6.95 -23.45
CA LYS A 34 0.06 -7.70 -22.31
C LYS A 34 1.48 -7.29 -21.97
N LEU A 35 1.74 -7.02 -20.70
CA LEU A 35 3.03 -6.58 -20.18
C LEU A 35 3.40 -7.37 -18.92
N GLN A 36 4.69 -7.49 -18.67
CA GLN A 36 5.21 -8.03 -17.42
C GLN A 36 5.47 -6.89 -16.44
N ALA A 37 4.95 -7.00 -15.22
CA ALA A 37 5.12 -6.02 -14.16
C ALA A 37 5.42 -6.71 -12.82
N HIS A 38 5.97 -5.96 -11.87
CA HIS A 38 6.01 -6.37 -10.47
C HIS A 38 4.76 -5.85 -9.76
N ALA A 39 4.16 -6.68 -8.93
CA ALA A 39 3.03 -6.33 -8.07
C ALA A 39 3.27 -6.86 -6.65
N TYR A 40 2.79 -6.14 -5.64
CA TYR A 40 2.80 -6.56 -4.24
C TYR A 40 1.52 -7.33 -3.96
N VAL A 41 1.64 -8.63 -3.71
CA VAL A 41 0.52 -9.55 -3.50
C VAL A 41 0.46 -9.93 -2.03
N TRP A 42 -0.70 -9.80 -1.41
CA TRP A 42 -0.89 -10.14 -0.01
C TRP A 42 -0.46 -11.58 0.28
N SER A 43 0.43 -11.75 1.26
CA SER A 43 1.11 -13.02 1.49
C SER A 43 0.21 -14.09 2.11
N ASN A 44 -0.79 -13.70 2.89
CA ASN A 44 -1.72 -14.64 3.52
C ASN A 44 -2.95 -14.87 2.64
N ALA A 45 -2.83 -15.76 1.66
CA ALA A 45 -3.94 -16.13 0.77
C ALA A 45 -5.16 -16.77 1.46
N SER A 46 -5.07 -17.11 2.76
CA SER A 46 -6.16 -17.68 3.55
C SER A 46 -6.87 -16.66 4.45
N ASP A 47 -6.53 -15.37 4.34
CA ASP A 47 -7.15 -14.33 5.13
C ASP A 47 -8.64 -14.17 4.77
N PRO A 48 -9.57 -14.39 5.72
CA PRO A 48 -11.00 -14.29 5.45
C PRO A 48 -11.45 -12.86 5.08
N ASN A 49 -10.64 -11.83 5.39
CA ASN A 49 -10.96 -10.43 5.12
C ASN A 49 -10.55 -9.97 3.70
N LEU A 50 -9.90 -10.83 2.91
CA LEU A 50 -9.52 -10.50 1.52
C LEU A 50 -10.70 -10.48 0.56
N TYR A 51 -11.79 -11.14 0.91
CA TYR A 51 -12.89 -11.40 0.01
C TYR A 51 -14.03 -10.41 0.22
N GLY A 52 -14.37 -9.69 -0.84
CA GLY A 52 -15.44 -8.71 -0.86
C GLY A 52 -15.37 -7.89 -2.14
N ASP A 53 -16.47 -7.18 -2.42
CA ASP A 53 -16.47 -6.19 -3.49
C ASP A 53 -16.03 -4.84 -2.92
N TRP A 54 -15.25 -4.10 -3.71
CA TRP A 54 -14.83 -2.76 -3.35
C TRP A 54 -15.66 -1.74 -4.13
N ASP A 55 -16.37 -0.87 -3.42
CA ASP A 55 -16.94 0.33 -4.03
C ASP A 55 -15.86 1.42 -4.09
N PHE A 56 -15.40 1.72 -5.31
CA PHE A 56 -14.35 2.71 -5.54
C PHE A 56 -14.78 4.13 -5.17
N GLU A 57 -16.05 4.49 -5.34
CA GLU A 57 -16.55 5.83 -4.99
C GLU A 57 -16.71 5.97 -3.48
N GLU A 58 -17.22 4.94 -2.81
CA GLU A 58 -17.24 4.89 -1.34
C GLU A 58 -15.83 5.02 -0.79
N TRP A 59 -14.88 4.22 -1.30
CA TRP A 59 -13.50 4.25 -0.80
C TRP A 59 -12.85 5.61 -0.99
N LYS A 60 -13.08 6.22 -2.15
CA LYS A 60 -12.56 7.56 -2.47
C LYS A 60 -13.10 8.62 -1.52
N GLN A 61 -14.36 8.49 -1.08
CA GLN A 61 -14.98 9.42 -0.15
C GLN A 61 -14.56 9.16 1.30
N VAL A 62 -14.47 7.89 1.72
CA VAL A 62 -14.31 7.51 3.13
C VAL A 62 -12.85 7.32 3.55
N HIS A 63 -12.01 6.79 2.66
CA HIS A 63 -10.68 6.29 3.03
C HIS A 63 -9.52 7.05 2.38
N LYS A 64 -9.76 7.76 1.28
CA LYS A 64 -8.70 8.45 0.52
C LYS A 64 -7.90 9.44 1.37
N GLU A 65 -8.56 10.28 2.16
CA GLU A 65 -7.88 11.32 2.95
C GLU A 65 -6.95 10.69 4.01
N SER A 66 -7.43 9.68 4.73
CA SER A 66 -6.62 8.91 5.69
C SER A 66 -5.46 8.19 5.02
N PHE A 67 -5.68 7.61 3.84
CA PHE A 67 -4.63 6.95 3.06
C PHE A 67 -3.52 7.92 2.64
N ILE A 68 -3.89 9.11 2.15
CA ILE A 68 -2.93 10.17 1.81
C ILE A 68 -2.15 10.61 3.05
N LYS A 69 -2.84 10.87 4.17
CA LYS A 69 -2.20 11.29 5.43
C LYS A 69 -1.18 10.25 5.92
N MET A 70 -1.54 8.97 5.90
CA MET A 70 -0.64 7.87 6.26
C MET A 70 0.57 7.79 5.32
N THR A 71 0.35 7.90 4.01
CA THR A 71 1.42 7.83 3.00
C THR A 71 2.40 8.99 3.15
N MET A 72 1.90 10.21 3.40
CA MET A 72 2.74 11.37 3.70
C MET A 72 3.54 11.17 4.99
N GLY A 73 2.89 10.68 6.06
CA GLY A 73 3.58 10.38 7.32
C GLY A 73 4.69 9.35 7.15
N PHE A 74 4.47 8.29 6.37
CA PHE A 74 5.53 7.32 6.04
C PHE A 74 6.72 7.97 5.33
N MET A 75 6.46 8.85 4.34
CA MET A 75 7.55 9.56 3.65
C MET A 75 8.37 10.43 4.60
N GLU A 76 7.71 11.14 5.51
CA GLU A 76 8.39 11.98 6.51
C GLU A 76 9.19 11.13 7.52
N GLU A 77 8.67 9.97 7.95
CA GLU A 77 9.34 9.07 8.89
C GLU A 77 10.52 8.33 8.25
N GLN A 78 10.45 8.00 6.97
CA GLN A 78 11.56 7.37 6.22
C GLN A 78 12.81 8.26 6.14
N GLU A 79 12.65 9.58 6.21
CA GLU A 79 13.79 10.50 6.26
C GLU A 79 14.49 10.54 7.64
N LEU A 80 13.92 9.88 8.66
CA LEU A 80 14.42 9.88 10.04
C LEU A 80 15.15 8.57 10.40
N PRO A 81 16.26 8.62 11.17
CA PRO A 81 16.91 7.42 11.67
C PRO A 81 16.04 6.72 12.74
N GLY A 82 15.61 5.49 12.48
CA GLY A 82 14.84 4.65 13.42
C GLY A 82 13.34 4.57 13.14
N SER A 83 12.93 4.67 11.86
CA SER A 83 11.55 4.56 11.40
C SER A 83 10.86 3.27 11.88
N LYS A 84 9.56 3.38 12.18
CA LYS A 84 8.71 2.23 12.52
C LYS A 84 8.17 1.59 11.23
N PRO A 85 7.82 0.29 11.27
CA PRO A 85 7.12 -0.34 10.15
C PRO A 85 5.80 0.40 9.84
N ARG A 86 5.44 0.54 8.55
CA ARG A 86 4.26 1.29 8.10
C ARG A 86 2.98 0.87 8.82
N VAL A 87 2.81 -0.42 9.10
CA VAL A 87 1.64 -0.96 9.84
C VAL A 87 1.53 -0.35 11.23
N ALA A 88 2.65 -0.23 11.96
CA ALA A 88 2.64 0.40 13.28
C ALA A 88 2.30 1.90 13.18
N THR A 89 2.73 2.57 12.13
CA THR A 89 2.37 3.96 11.83
C THR A 89 0.86 4.06 11.51
N TYR A 90 0.32 3.19 10.65
CA TYR A 90 -1.12 3.10 10.33
C TYR A 90 -1.97 2.83 11.56
N GLU A 91 -1.66 1.80 12.35
CA GLU A 91 -2.40 1.46 13.56
C GLU A 91 -2.40 2.61 14.57
N SER A 92 -1.29 3.35 14.69
CA SER A 92 -1.23 4.49 15.60
C SER A 92 -2.19 5.63 15.21
N PHE A 93 -2.38 5.88 13.90
CA PHE A 93 -3.31 6.89 13.42
C PHE A 93 -4.78 6.51 13.67
N TYR A 94 -5.14 5.24 13.45
CA TYR A 94 -6.52 4.77 13.67
C TYR A 94 -6.85 4.57 15.16
N GLN A 95 -5.88 4.18 15.99
CA GLN A 95 -6.07 4.08 17.43
C GLN A 95 -6.19 5.46 18.10
N GLN A 96 -5.52 6.49 17.57
CA GLN A 96 -5.71 7.87 18.04
C GLN A 96 -7.14 8.37 17.81
N ASP A 97 -7.68 8.18 16.60
CA ASP A 97 -9.07 8.58 16.28
C ASP A 97 -10.12 7.80 17.09
N ALA A 98 -9.81 6.58 17.53
CA ALA A 98 -10.67 5.79 18.40
C ALA A 98 -10.61 6.20 19.89
N ALA A 99 -9.49 6.78 20.33
CA ALA A 99 -9.29 7.24 21.71
C ALA A 99 -9.80 8.68 21.97
N GLU A 100 -10.06 9.45 20.91
CA GLU A 100 -10.62 10.82 20.99
C GLU A 100 -12.17 10.86 20.92
N LYS A 101 -12.85 9.71 21.03
CA LYS A 101 -14.30 9.60 21.22
C LYS A 101 -14.67 9.21 22.65
#